data_AF-A0A2V7FWS4-F1
#
_entry.id   AF-A0A2V7FWS4-F1
#
_cell.length_a   1.000
_cell.length_b   1.000
_cell.length_c   1.000
_cell.angle_alpha   90.00
_cell.angle_beta   90.00
_cell.angle_gamma   90.00
#
_symmetry.space_group_name_H-M   'P 1'
#
loop_
_entity.id
_entity.type
_entity.pdbx_description
1 polymer ?
#
loop_
_entity_poly.entity_id
_entity_poly.type
_entity_poly.pdbx_seq_one_letter_code
_entity_poly.pdbx_strand_id
1 'polypeptide(L)'
;FIYSPSGAFGNTAIRLETFVASGAIYAYGGYPDIDGLLREQAAELDRKRREAMLHRIQQLAHDKAMYAPIWELGFIHAQGPRVAESGLGLITGWAFSAPYEDVKLRGK
;
A
#
# COMPACT_ATOMS: atom_id res chain seq x y z
N PHE A 1 -2.13 15.09 -4.61
CA PHE A 1 -2.09 13.77 -5.26
C PHE A 1 -2.39 12.73 -4.19
N ILE A 2 -3.50 12.01 -4.35
CA ILE A 2 -3.96 11.01 -3.40
C ILE A 2 -2.94 9.86 -3.45
N TYR A 3 -2.61 9.24 -2.31
CA TYR A 3 -2.09 7.87 -2.31
C TYR A 3 -3.23 6.97 -2.80
N SER A 4 -3.59 7.14 -4.07
CA SER A 4 -4.68 6.44 -4.74
C SER A 4 -4.29 4.97 -4.69
N PRO A 5 -5.25 4.03 -4.56
CA PRO A 5 -4.90 2.63 -4.71
C PRO A 5 -4.33 2.46 -6.11
N SER A 6 -3.00 2.37 -6.22
CA SER A 6 -2.29 2.19 -7.49
C SER A 6 -2.60 0.85 -8.14
N GLY A 7 -3.38 -0.01 -7.46
CA GLY A 7 -3.60 -1.40 -7.82
C GLY A 7 -2.32 -2.25 -7.72
N ALA A 8 -1.20 -1.66 -7.30
CA ALA A 8 0.07 -2.37 -7.18
C ALA A 8 0.00 -3.35 -6.02
N PHE A 9 -0.10 -4.65 -6.36
CA PHE A 9 0.14 -5.73 -5.44
C PHE A 9 1.61 -5.70 -5.03
N GLY A 10 1.90 -5.81 -3.73
CA GLY A 10 3.30 -5.79 -3.31
C GLY A 10 3.54 -5.50 -1.85
N ASN A 11 4.82 -5.54 -1.50
CA ASN A 11 5.36 -5.16 -0.20
C ASN A 11 5.79 -3.67 -0.20
N THR A 12 6.33 -3.22 0.93
CA THR A 12 6.77 -1.83 1.11
C THR A 12 7.76 -1.35 0.03
N ALA A 13 8.71 -2.19 -0.40
CA ALA A 13 9.73 -1.78 -1.37
C ALA A 13 9.12 -1.34 -2.72
N ILE A 14 8.16 -2.12 -3.24
CA ILE A 14 7.44 -1.81 -4.48
C ILE A 14 6.69 -0.48 -4.37
N ARG A 15 6.11 -0.20 -3.20
CA ARG A 15 5.44 1.08 -2.94
C ARG A 15 6.43 2.25 -2.89
N LEU A 16 7.59 2.07 -2.28
CA LEU A 16 8.62 3.10 -2.24
C LEU A 16 9.15 3.39 -3.65
N GLU A 17 9.36 2.39 -4.49
CA GLU A 17 9.78 2.59 -5.89
C GLU A 17 8.77 3.40 -6.70
N THR A 18 7.47 3.24 -6.46
CA THR A 18 6.43 3.91 -7.24
C THR A 18 6.15 5.34 -6.77
N PHE A 19 6.27 5.59 -5.46
CA PHE A 19 5.83 6.85 -4.85
C PHE A 19 6.96 7.70 -4.27
N VAL A 20 8.11 7.11 -3.90
CA VAL A 20 9.20 7.77 -3.16
C VAL A 20 10.44 7.98 -4.02
N ALA A 21 10.80 7.04 -4.90
CA ALA A 21 11.99 7.15 -5.72
C ALA A 21 11.94 8.36 -6.66
N SER A 22 13.05 9.08 -6.79
CA SER A 22 13.13 10.24 -7.68
C SER A 22 12.80 9.88 -9.12
N GLY A 23 11.85 10.60 -9.71
CA GLY A 23 11.40 10.35 -11.09
C GLY A 23 10.38 9.21 -11.24
N ALA A 24 9.94 8.60 -10.15
CA ALA A 24 8.81 7.67 -10.19
C ALA A 24 7.52 8.38 -10.62
N ILE A 25 6.60 7.61 -11.21
CA ILE A 25 5.37 8.12 -11.82
C ILE A 25 4.47 8.92 -10.87
N TYR A 26 4.59 8.69 -9.56
CA TYR A 26 3.85 9.40 -8.52
C TYR A 26 4.74 10.17 -7.54
N ALA A 27 6.04 10.29 -7.81
CA ALA A 27 6.96 11.07 -6.99
C ALA A 27 7.02 12.52 -7.49
N TYR A 28 6.96 13.47 -6.55
CA TYR A 28 7.11 14.90 -6.82
C TYR A 28 8.43 15.39 -6.22
N GLY A 29 9.44 15.55 -7.06
CA GLY A 29 10.80 15.79 -6.61
C GLY A 29 11.46 14.51 -6.10
N GLY A 30 12.51 14.67 -5.29
CA GLY A 30 13.40 13.58 -4.97
C GLY A 30 14.46 13.94 -3.95
N TYR A 31 14.97 12.92 -3.26
CA TYR A 31 15.99 13.07 -2.23
C TYR A 31 17.11 12.06 -2.48
N PRO A 32 18.34 12.50 -2.82
CA PRO A 32 19.42 11.60 -3.21
C PRO A 32 19.82 10.58 -2.13
N ASP A 33 19.68 10.95 -0.85
CA ASP A 33 19.90 10.06 0.29
C ASP A 33 18.88 8.92 0.33
N ILE A 34 17.62 9.20 -0.01
CA ILE A 34 16.57 8.18 -0.12
C ILE A 34 16.78 7.28 -1.33
N ASP A 35 17.13 7.83 -2.49
CA ASP A 35 17.41 7.01 -3.69
C ASP A 35 18.63 6.10 -3.49
N GLY A 36 19.65 6.59 -2.79
CA GLY A 36 20.80 5.80 -2.36
C GLY A 36 20.37 4.59 -1.54
N LEU A 37 19.61 4.84 -0.47
CA LEU A 37 19.11 3.79 0.42
C LEU A 37 18.19 2.79 -0.31
N LEU A 38 17.37 3.23 -1.25
CA LEU A 38 16.52 2.33 -2.05
C LEU A 38 17.37 1.37 -2.89
N ARG A 39 18.42 1.87 -3.55
CA ARG A 39 19.34 1.01 -4.33
C ARG A 39 20.09 0.02 -3.44
N GLU A 40 20.58 0.47 -2.29
CA GLU A 40 21.26 -0.40 -1.33
C GLU A 40 20.31 -1.47 -0.77
N GLN A 41 19.07 -1.08 -0.41
CA GLN A 41 18.07 -2.00 0.12
C GLN A 41 17.72 -3.09 -0.90
N ALA A 42 17.64 -2.75 -2.20
CA ALA A 42 17.36 -3.70 -3.27
C ALA A 42 18.46 -4.77 -3.41
N ALA A 43 19.72 -4.41 -3.11
CA ALA A 43 20.86 -5.32 -3.20
C ALA A 43 21.18 -6.08 -1.89
N GLU A 44 20.71 -5.59 -0.73
CA GLU A 44 20.96 -6.22 0.58
C GLU A 44 20.30 -7.60 0.69
N LEU A 45 21.06 -8.65 1.01
CA LEU A 45 20.59 -10.04 1.10
C LEU A 45 20.15 -10.43 2.52
N ASP A 46 20.72 -9.80 3.55
CA ASP A 46 20.32 -10.04 4.93
C ASP A 46 18.96 -9.44 5.21
N ARG A 47 18.02 -10.30 5.64
CA ARG A 47 16.63 -9.91 5.86
C ARG A 47 16.48 -8.83 6.93
N LYS A 48 17.22 -8.93 8.04
CA LYS A 48 17.09 -7.98 9.16
C LYS A 48 17.61 -6.60 8.78
N ARG A 49 18.74 -6.55 8.07
CA ARG A 49 19.30 -5.31 7.53
C ARG A 49 18.36 -4.68 6.51
N ARG A 50 17.85 -5.48 5.57
CA ARG A 50 16.89 -5.02 4.55
C ARG A 50 15.63 -4.41 5.20
N GLU A 51 15.10 -5.04 6.23
CA GLU A 51 13.95 -4.53 7.00
C GLU A 51 14.27 -3.20 7.71
N ALA A 52 15.41 -3.12 8.40
CA ALA A 52 15.85 -1.88 9.05
C ALA A 52 16.02 -0.73 8.05
N MET A 53 16.55 -1.00 6.86
CA MET A 53 16.69 -0.02 5.78
C MET A 53 15.32 0.46 5.27
N LEU A 54 14.36 -0.46 5.09
CA LEU A 54 12.98 -0.09 4.72
C LEU A 54 12.32 0.82 5.77
N HIS A 55 12.52 0.54 7.06
CA HIS A 55 12.04 1.43 8.13
C HIS A 55 12.72 2.79 8.09
N ARG A 56 14.04 2.82 7.83
CA ARG A 56 14.77 4.08 7.72
C ARG A 56 14.26 4.94 6.56
N ILE A 57 14.00 4.34 5.39
CA ILE A 57 13.44 5.05 4.23
C ILE A 57 12.05 5.63 4.57
N GLN A 58 11.18 4.85 5.22
CA GLN A 58 9.86 5.33 5.66
C GLN A 58 9.98 6.51 6.64
N GLN A 59 10.92 6.45 7.60
CA GLN A 59 11.16 7.56 8.53
C GLN A 59 11.63 8.83 7.79
N LEU A 60 12.57 8.69 6.84
CA LEU A 60 13.06 9.83 6.06
C LEU A 60 11.94 10.46 5.21
N ALA A 61 11.08 9.64 4.60
CA ALA A 61 9.94 10.14 3.84
C ALA A 61 8.96 10.95 4.73
N HIS A 62 8.75 10.49 5.97
CA HIS A 62 7.96 11.19 6.97
C HIS A 62 8.64 12.49 7.42
N ASP A 63 9.91 12.44 7.83
CA ASP A 63 10.64 13.60 8.37
C ASP A 63 10.79 14.74 7.34
N LYS A 64 10.90 14.36 6.06
CA LYS A 64 10.97 15.32 4.94
C LYS A 64 9.59 15.75 4.43
N ALA A 65 8.52 15.36 5.12
CA ALA A 65 7.14 15.67 4.79
C ALA A 65 6.80 15.40 3.31
N MET A 66 7.26 14.28 2.76
CA MET A 66 7.03 13.92 1.35
C MET A 66 5.54 13.78 1.01
N TYR A 67 4.71 13.53 2.02
CA TYR A 67 3.27 13.37 1.87
C TYR A 67 2.53 14.16 2.95
N ALA A 68 1.44 14.82 2.54
CA ALA A 68 0.47 15.39 3.44
C ALA A 68 -0.75 14.46 3.51
N PRO A 69 -1.08 13.87 4.67
CA PRO A 69 -2.30 13.06 4.82
C PRO A 69 -3.51 14.00 4.85
N ILE A 70 -4.27 14.08 3.74
CA ILE A 70 -5.44 14.97 3.63
C ILE A 70 -6.74 14.22 3.95
N TRP A 71 -6.88 12.98 3.47
CA TRP A 71 -8.10 12.18 3.63
C TRP A 71 -7.75 10.72 3.89
N GLU A 72 -8.51 10.06 4.75
CA GLU A 72 -8.55 8.61 4.88
C GLU A 72 -9.83 8.10 4.21
N LEU A 73 -9.70 7.20 3.23
CA LEU A 73 -10.85 6.68 2.49
C LEU A 73 -11.57 5.63 3.34
N GLY A 74 -12.65 6.03 4.00
CA GLY A 74 -13.60 5.10 4.60
C GLY A 74 -14.37 4.37 3.49
N PHE A 75 -14.20 3.06 3.39
CA PHE A 75 -14.98 2.26 2.44
C PHE A 75 -16.41 2.09 2.96
N ILE A 76 -17.35 2.71 2.26
CA ILE A 76 -18.78 2.54 2.52
C ILE A 76 -19.26 1.38 1.64
N HIS A 77 -19.66 0.28 2.28
CA HIS A 77 -20.16 -0.88 1.56
C HIS A 77 -21.68 -0.99 1.62
N ALA A 78 -22.27 -1.55 0.57
CA ALA A 78 -23.67 -1.96 0.54
C ALA A 78 -23.76 -3.38 -0.02
N GLN A 79 -24.68 -4.19 0.53
CA GLN A 79 -24.97 -5.52 0.02
C GLN A 79 -26.46 -5.69 -0.29
N GLY A 80 -26.77 -6.47 -1.32
CA GLY A 80 -28.16 -6.72 -1.71
C GLY A 80 -28.91 -7.60 -0.69
N PRO A 81 -30.26 -7.53 -0.66
CA PRO A 81 -31.08 -8.27 0.31
C PRO A 81 -30.94 -9.79 0.19
N ARG A 82 -30.55 -10.29 -1.00
CA ARG A 82 -30.33 -11.72 -1.27
C ARG A 82 -28.95 -12.22 -0.83
N VAL A 83 -28.05 -11.34 -0.40
CA VAL A 83 -26.69 -11.70 0.03
C VAL A 83 -26.74 -12.17 1.49
N ALA A 84 -26.22 -13.38 1.73
CA ALA A 84 -26.02 -13.95 3.05
C ALA A 84 -24.60 -13.66 3.56
N GLU A 85 -23.60 -13.87 2.71
CA GLU A 85 -22.18 -13.57 2.97
C GLU A 85 -21.66 -12.77 1.78
N SER A 86 -21.21 -11.54 2.03
CA SER A 86 -20.82 -10.61 0.95
C SER A 86 -19.34 -10.68 0.58
N GLY A 87 -18.51 -11.34 1.37
CA GLY A 87 -17.06 -11.29 1.20
C GLY A 87 -16.45 -9.94 1.59
N LEU A 88 -17.24 -8.99 2.10
CA LEU A 88 -16.73 -7.70 2.53
C LEU A 88 -16.15 -7.84 3.94
N GLY A 89 -14.88 -7.47 4.11
CA GLY A 89 -14.21 -7.53 5.41
C GLY A 89 -13.70 -8.92 5.83
N LEU A 90 -13.82 -9.95 4.98
CA LEU A 90 -13.27 -11.29 5.28
C LEU A 90 -11.73 -11.33 5.20
N ILE A 91 -11.13 -10.47 4.36
CA ILE A 91 -9.68 -10.32 4.25
C ILE A 91 -9.28 -8.99 4.90
N THR A 92 -8.46 -9.03 5.94
CA THR A 92 -8.00 -7.82 6.64
C THR A 92 -7.24 -6.89 5.70
N GLY A 93 -7.64 -5.63 5.63
CA GLY A 93 -7.02 -4.62 4.76
C GLY A 93 -7.41 -4.71 3.29
N TRP A 94 -8.27 -5.66 2.91
CA TRP A 94 -8.85 -5.73 1.57
C TRP A 94 -10.21 -5.02 1.55
N ALA A 95 -10.31 -4.01 0.72
CA ALA A 95 -11.46 -3.10 0.73
C ALA A 95 -12.66 -3.56 -0.12
N PHE A 96 -12.50 -4.63 -0.90
CA PHE A 96 -13.51 -5.12 -1.84
C PHE A 96 -14.07 -6.47 -1.39
N SER A 97 -15.08 -6.98 -2.10
CA SER A 97 -15.59 -8.33 -1.86
C SER A 97 -14.53 -9.36 -2.25
N ALA A 98 -14.11 -10.20 -1.28
CA ALA A 98 -13.28 -11.38 -1.48
C ALA A 98 -13.19 -12.22 -0.18
N PRO A 99 -12.93 -13.53 -0.27
CA PRO A 99 -12.75 -14.30 -1.50
C PRO A 99 -14.11 -14.73 -2.09
N TYR A 100 -14.18 -14.87 -3.41
CA TYR A 100 -15.47 -15.06 -4.10
C TYR A 100 -16.08 -16.43 -3.87
N GLU A 101 -15.25 -17.43 -3.54
CA GLU A 101 -15.67 -18.78 -3.15
C GLU A 101 -16.51 -18.81 -1.87
N ASP A 102 -16.35 -17.83 -0.98
CA ASP A 102 -17.07 -17.75 0.29
C ASP A 102 -18.36 -16.91 0.18
N VAL A 103 -18.60 -16.24 -0.94
CA VAL A 103 -19.79 -15.41 -1.17
C VAL A 103 -21.03 -16.31 -1.25
N LYS A 104 -22.04 -15.99 -0.45
CA LYS A 104 -23.26 -16.81 -0.34
C LYS A 104 -24.51 -15.98 -0.57
N LEU A 105 -25.47 -16.59 -1.25
CA LEU A 105 -26.84 -16.09 -1.33
C LEU A 105 -27.69 -16.72 -0.23
N ARG A 106 -28.72 -16.01 0.21
CA ARG A 106 -29.76 -16.57 1.07
C ARG A 106 -30.48 -17.70 0.32
N GLY A 107 -30.81 -18.77 1.05
CA GLY A 107 -31.72 -19.80 0.57
C GLY A 107 -33.08 -19.22 0.18
N LYS A 108 -33.85 -19.97 -0.61
CA LYS A 108 -35.25 -19.62 -0.86
C LYS A 108 -36.07 -19.74 0.41
#